data_AF-A0A7C2RCA3-F1
#
_entry.id   AF-A0A7C2RCA3-F1
#
_cell.length_a   1.000
_cell.length_b   1.000
_cell.length_c   1.000
_cell.angle_alpha   90.00
_cell.angle_beta   90.00
_cell.angle_gamma   90.00
#
_symmetry.space_group_name_H-M   'P 1'
#
loop_
_entity.id
_entity.type
_entity.pdbx_description
1 polymer ?
#
loop_
_entity_poly.entity_id
_entity_poly.type
_entity_poly.pdbx_seq_one_letter_code
_entity_poly.pdbx_strand_id
1 'polypeptide(L)'
;MRGRLMYLAAVGGCFLLAGVVLWHHLRAPSPRDGRPSSEARVFSTSVREGALTFDGRRALEELDALLEAVEEGDWARARAHFSEFERIARALPSPGLTHPDVSFALMDFFHLYRVQLERALSTEDSAGAMFAGNQLGDIIWDLRVQLGRAPLPELGRLRYLERDLRYWSEMGDEQMIRARIRGLERTWTSLRPVIASGRGRELVERFDELLEQLRAAHAVEEYREIAPELEEVVQQVEAHFSERGVR
;
A
#
# COMPACT_ATOMS: atom_id res chain seq x y z
N MET A 1 -11.49 19.39 35.19
CA MET A 1 -12.49 18.52 34.53
C MET A 1 -12.14 18.32 33.05
N ARG A 2 -11.00 17.68 32.72
CA ARG A 2 -10.48 17.52 31.34
C ARG A 2 -10.11 16.06 30.97
N GLY A 3 -10.55 15.08 31.77
CA GLY A 3 -10.06 13.69 31.67
C GLY A 3 -11.04 12.66 31.09
N ARG A 4 -12.09 13.05 30.35
CA ARG A 4 -13.12 12.11 29.87
C ARG A 4 -13.37 12.06 28.36
N LEU A 5 -12.61 12.80 27.56
CA LEU A 5 -12.78 12.83 26.09
C LEU A 5 -11.88 11.83 25.33
N MET A 6 -10.98 11.12 26.00
CA MET A 6 -10.00 10.25 25.33
C MET A 6 -10.47 8.80 25.09
N TYR A 7 -11.65 8.40 25.59
CA TYR A 7 -12.11 7.00 25.51
C TYR A 7 -13.09 6.70 24.37
N LEU A 8 -13.59 7.70 23.63
CA LEU A 8 -14.58 7.50 22.57
C LEU A 8 -13.98 7.26 21.17
N ALA A 9 -12.68 7.49 20.97
CA ALA A 9 -12.00 7.16 19.72
C ALA A 9 -11.58 5.67 19.64
N ALA A 10 -11.42 4.98 20.78
CA ALA A 10 -10.89 3.62 20.83
C ALA A 10 -11.88 2.53 20.36
N VAL A 11 -13.20 2.77 20.47
CA VAL A 11 -14.20 1.72 20.17
C VAL A 11 -14.45 1.57 18.66
N GLY A 12 -14.16 2.60 17.86
CA GLY A 12 -14.22 2.52 16.41
C GLY A 12 -13.04 1.76 15.76
N GLY A 13 -11.88 1.73 16.42
CA GLY A 13 -10.67 1.08 15.91
C GLY A 13 -10.70 -0.45 15.98
N CYS A 14 -11.36 -1.03 16.99
CA CYS A 14 -11.36 -2.49 17.20
C CYS A 14 -12.07 -3.29 16.09
N PHE A 15 -13.02 -2.70 15.35
CA PHE A 15 -13.69 -3.41 14.25
C PHE A 15 -12.90 -3.36 12.93
N LEU A 16 -11.96 -2.42 12.76
CA LEU A 16 -11.13 -2.33 11.56
C LEU A 16 -9.93 -3.29 11.58
N LEU A 17 -9.40 -3.60 12.77
CA LEU A 17 -8.25 -4.50 12.94
C LEU A 17 -8.51 -5.95 12.52
N ALA A 18 -9.74 -6.45 12.72
CA ALA A 18 -10.09 -7.82 12.33
C ALA A 18 -10.10 -8.03 10.79
N GLY A 19 -10.44 -6.99 10.02
CA GLY A 19 -10.49 -7.06 8.55
C GLY A 19 -9.10 -7.14 7.90
N VAL A 20 -8.16 -6.34 8.38
CA VAL A 20 -6.79 -6.25 7.81
C VAL A 20 -5.97 -7.51 8.09
N VAL A 21 -6.10 -8.09 9.28
CA VAL A 21 -5.40 -9.35 9.62
C VAL A 21 -5.96 -10.53 8.82
N LEU A 22 -7.28 -10.58 8.60
CA LEU A 22 -7.91 -11.63 7.80
C LEU A 22 -7.54 -11.51 6.31
N TRP A 23 -7.44 -10.29 5.78
CA TRP A 23 -6.99 -10.03 4.40
C TRP A 23 -5.56 -10.54 4.14
N HIS A 24 -4.62 -10.29 5.06
CA HIS A 24 -3.25 -10.78 4.90
C HIS A 24 -3.12 -12.30 4.97
N HIS A 25 -3.98 -12.98 5.72
CA HIS A 25 -3.97 -14.45 5.81
C HIS A 25 -4.61 -15.14 4.59
N LEU A 26 -5.54 -14.48 3.89
CA LEU A 26 -6.21 -15.03 2.70
C LEU A 26 -5.39 -14.88 1.41
N ARG A 27 -4.24 -14.18 1.44
CA ARG A 27 -3.36 -13.97 0.28
C ARG A 27 -2.39 -15.13 0.00
N ALA A 28 -2.57 -16.29 0.62
CA ALA A 28 -1.80 -17.49 0.29
C ALA A 28 -2.18 -17.98 -1.12
N PRO A 29 -1.23 -18.19 -2.04
CA PRO A 29 -1.53 -18.77 -3.34
C PRO A 29 -2.09 -20.18 -3.14
N SER A 30 -3.29 -20.46 -3.68
CA SER A 30 -3.82 -21.83 -3.70
C SER A 30 -2.78 -22.78 -4.30
N PRO A 31 -2.50 -23.93 -3.67
CA PRO A 31 -1.67 -24.96 -4.29
C PRO A 31 -2.35 -25.39 -5.60
N ARG A 32 -1.68 -25.16 -6.72
CA ARG A 32 -2.11 -25.66 -8.02
C ARG A 32 -1.92 -27.18 -8.00
N ASP A 33 -3.02 -27.90 -7.75
CA ASP A 33 -3.07 -29.34 -7.97
C ASP A 33 -2.82 -29.64 -9.45
N GLY A 34 -1.64 -30.17 -9.74
CA GLY A 34 -1.25 -30.65 -11.05
C GLY A 34 -2.06 -31.89 -11.43
N ARG A 35 -3.14 -31.70 -12.19
CA ARG A 35 -3.71 -32.76 -13.04
C ARG A 35 -3.68 -32.32 -14.50
N PRO A 36 -3.14 -33.13 -15.42
CA PRO A 36 -3.25 -32.87 -16.84
C PRO A 36 -4.66 -33.29 -17.28
N SER A 37 -5.43 -32.36 -17.84
CA SER A 37 -6.71 -32.67 -18.49
C SER A 37 -6.78 -31.98 -19.84
N SER A 38 -6.60 -32.83 -20.84
CA SER A 38 -7.11 -32.85 -22.22
C SER A 38 -7.99 -31.67 -22.68
N GLU A 39 -7.51 -31.03 -23.75
CA GLU A 39 -8.27 -30.44 -24.87
C GLU A 39 -9.60 -29.75 -24.54
N ALA A 40 -9.49 -28.48 -24.13
CA ALA A 40 -10.58 -27.51 -24.30
C ALA A 40 -10.22 -26.54 -25.44
N ARG A 41 -11.11 -26.49 -26.44
CA ARG A 41 -11.08 -25.56 -27.57
C ARG A 41 -10.75 -24.14 -27.11
N VAL A 42 -9.67 -23.61 -27.68
CA VAL A 42 -9.30 -22.19 -27.62
C VAL A 42 -10.37 -21.39 -28.36
N PHE A 43 -11.39 -20.96 -27.63
CA PHE A 43 -12.12 -19.76 -28.00
C PHE A 43 -11.17 -18.58 -27.73
N SER A 44 -10.43 -18.15 -28.74
CA SER A 44 -9.80 -16.84 -28.70
C SER A 44 -10.91 -15.80 -28.85
N THR A 45 -11.62 -15.52 -27.76
CA THR A 45 -12.24 -14.22 -27.56
C THR A 45 -11.09 -13.23 -27.58
N SER A 46 -10.86 -12.61 -28.73
CA SER A 46 -10.18 -11.34 -28.84
C SER A 46 -10.97 -10.37 -27.97
N VAL A 47 -10.59 -10.30 -26.70
CA VAL A 47 -11.05 -9.28 -25.76
C VAL A 47 -10.59 -7.97 -26.38
N ARG A 48 -11.59 -7.30 -26.95
CA ARG A 48 -11.57 -5.98 -27.56
C ARG A 48 -10.55 -5.10 -26.83
N GLU A 49 -9.49 -4.74 -27.54
CA GLU A 49 -8.40 -3.82 -27.18
C GLU A 49 -8.86 -2.37 -26.86
N GLY A 50 -10.17 -2.14 -26.73
CA GLY A 50 -10.76 -0.87 -26.36
C GLY A 50 -11.21 -0.86 -24.90
N ALA A 51 -10.60 0.01 -24.10
CA ALA A 51 -10.99 0.44 -22.75
C ALA A 51 -10.44 -0.32 -21.53
N LEU A 52 -9.11 -0.46 -21.46
CA LEU A 52 -8.41 -0.42 -20.15
C LEU A 52 -7.64 0.90 -20.07
N THR A 53 -8.35 2.00 -19.86
CA THR A 53 -7.77 3.35 -19.76
C THR A 53 -7.21 3.69 -18.39
N PHE A 54 -7.54 2.90 -17.36
CA PHE A 54 -7.07 3.12 -16.01
C PHE A 54 -5.69 2.48 -15.79
N ASP A 55 -4.67 3.33 -15.69
CA ASP A 55 -3.29 2.94 -15.31
C ASP A 55 -3.02 3.14 -13.81
N GLY A 56 -3.88 3.86 -13.09
CA GLY A 56 -3.73 4.11 -11.65
C GLY A 56 -2.55 4.99 -11.22
N ARG A 57 -1.54 5.20 -12.07
CA ARG A 57 -0.37 6.03 -11.76
C ARG A 57 -0.74 7.44 -11.31
N ARG A 58 -1.57 8.13 -12.08
CA ARG A 58 -2.04 9.48 -11.70
C ARG A 58 -2.82 9.49 -10.38
N ALA A 59 -3.60 8.44 -10.10
CA ALA A 59 -4.31 8.34 -8.82
C ALA A 59 -3.34 8.20 -7.64
N LEU A 60 -2.24 7.45 -7.82
CA LEU A 60 -1.16 7.34 -6.82
C LEU A 60 -0.44 8.68 -6.65
N GLU A 61 -0.15 9.40 -7.73
CA GLU A 61 0.48 10.74 -7.69
C GLU A 61 -0.39 11.74 -6.89
N GLU A 62 -1.71 11.75 -7.12
CA GLU A 62 -2.62 12.61 -6.35
C GLU A 62 -2.72 12.18 -4.87
N LEU A 63 -2.65 10.88 -4.56
CA LEU A 63 -2.60 10.41 -3.17
C LEU A 63 -1.29 10.80 -2.49
N ASP A 64 -0.15 10.63 -3.15
CA ASP A 64 1.16 11.03 -2.61
C ASP A 64 1.18 12.55 -2.33
N ALA A 65 0.75 13.39 -3.29
CA ALA A 65 0.67 14.83 -3.12
C ALA A 65 -0.34 15.28 -2.04
N LEU A 66 -1.43 14.53 -1.86
CA LEU A 66 -2.38 14.73 -0.77
C LEU A 66 -1.70 14.49 0.58
N LEU A 67 -0.97 13.38 0.72
CA LEU A 67 -0.31 13.01 1.97
C LEU A 67 0.80 14.00 2.33
N GLU A 68 1.60 14.44 1.36
CA GLU A 68 2.56 15.53 1.56
C GLU A 68 1.88 16.81 2.07
N ALA A 69 0.74 17.21 1.46
CA ALA A 69 0.00 18.38 1.92
C ALA A 69 -0.59 18.22 3.34
N VAL A 70 -0.96 17.00 3.74
CA VAL A 70 -1.39 16.69 5.12
C VAL A 70 -0.23 16.86 6.10
N GLU A 71 0.96 16.35 5.77
CA GLU A 71 2.17 16.50 6.59
C GLU A 71 2.58 17.98 6.74
N GLU A 72 2.40 18.78 5.68
CA GLU A 72 2.62 20.24 5.69
C GLU A 72 1.52 21.01 6.46
N GLY A 73 0.39 20.37 6.79
CA GLY A 73 -0.78 21.02 7.39
C GLY A 73 -1.60 21.89 6.42
N ASP A 74 -1.37 21.79 5.09
CA ASP A 74 -2.13 22.48 4.06
C ASP A 74 -3.39 21.69 3.68
N TRP A 75 -4.41 21.78 4.53
CA TRP A 75 -5.68 21.08 4.35
C TRP A 75 -6.45 21.50 3.10
N ALA A 76 -6.26 22.73 2.62
CA ALA A 76 -6.92 23.19 1.40
C ALA A 76 -6.32 22.48 0.18
N ARG A 77 -4.99 22.40 0.10
CA ARG A 77 -4.27 21.65 -0.93
C ARG A 77 -4.56 20.16 -0.85
N ALA A 78 -4.58 19.56 0.34
CA ALA A 78 -4.92 18.15 0.52
C ALA A 78 -6.33 17.81 -0.01
N ARG A 79 -7.34 18.65 0.27
CA ARG A 79 -8.70 18.47 -0.25
C ARG A 79 -8.79 18.66 -1.78
N ALA A 80 -7.95 19.53 -2.35
CA ALA A 80 -7.88 19.71 -3.80
C ALA A 80 -7.34 18.44 -4.49
N HIS A 81 -6.24 17.87 -3.99
CA HIS A 81 -5.70 16.59 -4.46
C HIS A 81 -6.69 15.43 -4.26
N PHE A 82 -7.41 15.41 -3.13
CA PHE A 82 -8.46 14.40 -2.90
C PHE A 82 -9.58 14.48 -3.95
N SER A 83 -10.04 15.69 -4.28
CA SER A 83 -11.08 15.89 -5.29
C SER A 83 -10.65 15.40 -6.68
N GLU A 84 -9.38 15.62 -7.01
CA GLU A 84 -8.80 15.17 -8.27
C GLU A 84 -8.60 13.65 -8.30
N PHE A 85 -8.12 13.06 -7.19
CA PHE A 85 -8.10 11.62 -6.99
C PHE A 85 -9.48 11.00 -7.19
N GLU A 86 -10.54 11.56 -6.59
CA GLU A 86 -11.91 11.07 -6.75
C GLU A 86 -12.39 11.13 -8.20
N ARG A 87 -12.02 12.20 -8.93
CA ARG A 87 -12.35 12.34 -10.35
C ARG A 87 -11.72 11.21 -11.16
N ILE A 88 -10.46 10.85 -10.89
CA ILE A 88 -9.75 9.76 -11.54
C ILE A 88 -10.34 8.40 -11.12
N ALA A 89 -10.65 8.23 -9.84
CA ALA A 89 -11.17 6.99 -9.27
C ALA A 89 -12.55 6.60 -9.84
N ARG A 90 -13.32 7.52 -10.41
CA ARG A 90 -14.56 7.19 -11.15
C ARG A 90 -14.32 6.30 -12.36
N ALA A 91 -13.10 6.27 -12.90
CA ALA A 91 -12.71 5.41 -14.00
C ALA A 91 -12.18 4.04 -13.54
N LEU A 92 -12.23 3.73 -12.24
CA LEU A 92 -11.82 2.43 -11.72
C LEU A 92 -12.66 1.30 -12.33
N PRO A 93 -12.03 0.17 -12.67
CA PRO A 93 -12.76 -0.98 -13.16
C PRO A 93 -13.74 -1.47 -12.10
N SER A 94 -15.00 -1.65 -12.49
CA SER A 94 -15.98 -2.28 -11.61
C SER A 94 -15.78 -3.80 -11.63
N PRO A 95 -15.83 -4.49 -10.48
CA PRO A 95 -15.81 -5.94 -10.43
C PRO A 95 -16.98 -6.51 -11.22
N GLY A 96 -16.76 -7.57 -12.00
CA GLY A 96 -17.84 -8.21 -12.76
C GLY A 96 -17.37 -8.88 -14.04
N LEU A 97 -18.31 -9.16 -14.95
CA LEU A 97 -18.07 -9.93 -16.17
C LEU A 97 -16.99 -9.32 -17.08
N THR A 98 -16.80 -8.00 -17.05
CA THR A 98 -15.79 -7.30 -17.85
C THR A 98 -14.41 -7.29 -17.18
N HIS A 99 -14.33 -7.50 -15.87
CA HIS A 99 -13.10 -7.53 -15.08
C HIS A 99 -13.18 -8.62 -14.00
N PRO A 100 -13.15 -9.91 -14.39
CA PRO A 100 -13.24 -11.02 -13.44
C PRO A 100 -12.07 -11.07 -12.46
N ASP A 101 -10.94 -10.47 -12.83
CA ASP A 101 -9.71 -10.44 -12.03
C ASP A 101 -9.76 -9.40 -10.90
N VAL A 102 -10.71 -8.45 -10.94
CA VAL A 102 -10.87 -7.43 -9.89
C VAL A 102 -11.73 -7.98 -8.76
N SER A 103 -11.16 -8.04 -7.57
CA SER A 103 -11.84 -8.54 -6.37
C SER A 103 -12.94 -7.58 -5.88
N PHE A 104 -14.16 -8.10 -5.65
CA PHE A 104 -15.25 -7.35 -5.00
C PHE A 104 -14.83 -6.80 -3.63
N ALA A 105 -14.18 -7.63 -2.82
CA ALA A 105 -13.73 -7.23 -1.49
C ALA A 105 -12.73 -6.07 -1.55
N LEU A 106 -11.86 -6.04 -2.57
CA LEU A 106 -10.91 -4.95 -2.76
C LEU A 106 -11.63 -3.61 -3.01
N MET A 107 -12.73 -3.64 -3.78
CA MET A 107 -13.53 -2.44 -4.02
C MET A 107 -14.37 -2.03 -2.81
N ASP A 108 -14.84 -2.97 -2.00
CA ASP A 108 -15.50 -2.65 -0.72
C ASP A 108 -14.52 -1.92 0.21
N PHE A 109 -13.27 -2.40 0.32
CA PHE A 109 -12.21 -1.73 1.07
C PHE A 109 -11.87 -0.35 0.48
N PHE A 110 -11.82 -0.24 -0.84
CA PHE A 110 -11.60 1.04 -1.52
C PHE A 110 -12.66 2.07 -1.09
N HIS A 111 -13.93 1.70 -1.14
CA HIS A 111 -15.03 2.59 -0.75
C HIS A 111 -14.98 2.95 0.74
N LEU A 112 -14.66 1.98 1.60
CA LEU A 112 -14.49 2.21 3.03
C LEU A 112 -13.40 3.26 3.30
N TYR A 113 -12.20 3.07 2.76
CA TYR A 113 -11.08 3.98 3.03
C TYR A 113 -11.24 5.34 2.34
N ARG A 114 -11.94 5.41 1.20
CA ARG A 114 -12.33 6.69 0.60
C ARG A 114 -13.19 7.52 1.55
N VAL A 115 -14.21 6.90 2.15
CA VAL A 115 -15.09 7.58 3.13
C VAL A 115 -14.32 7.98 4.40
N GLN A 116 -13.39 7.14 4.86
CA GLN A 116 -12.53 7.48 5.99
C GLN A 116 -11.61 8.66 5.69
N LEU A 117 -10.99 8.69 4.51
CA LEU A 117 -10.13 9.80 4.08
C LEU A 117 -10.92 11.11 3.97
N GLU A 118 -12.09 11.06 3.32
CA GLU A 118 -12.99 12.23 3.23
C GLU A 118 -13.33 12.78 4.62
N ARG A 119 -13.67 11.90 5.56
CA ARG A 119 -13.96 12.30 6.95
C ARG A 119 -12.72 12.90 7.62
N ALA A 120 -11.56 12.26 7.52
CA ALA A 120 -10.33 12.73 8.14
C ALA A 120 -9.93 14.12 7.62
N LEU A 121 -10.05 14.36 6.30
CA LEU A 121 -9.81 15.67 5.69
C LEU A 121 -10.82 16.74 6.16
N SER A 122 -12.07 16.35 6.41
CA SER A 122 -13.11 17.27 6.91
C SER A 122 -12.88 17.69 8.37
N THR A 123 -12.30 16.80 9.18
CA THR A 123 -12.01 17.04 10.59
C THR A 123 -10.56 17.43 10.84
N GLU A 124 -9.75 17.59 9.78
CA GLU A 124 -8.32 17.91 9.85
C GLU A 124 -7.54 16.93 10.75
N ASP A 125 -7.91 15.65 10.64
CA ASP A 125 -7.28 14.54 11.36
C ASP A 125 -6.11 13.98 10.55
N SER A 126 -4.90 14.43 10.88
CA SER A 126 -3.67 14.03 10.17
C SER A 126 -3.44 12.53 10.23
N ALA A 127 -3.54 11.92 11.40
CA ALA A 127 -3.30 10.49 11.55
C ALA A 127 -4.32 9.66 10.76
N GLY A 128 -5.60 10.04 10.82
CA GLY A 128 -6.66 9.41 10.04
C GLY A 128 -6.47 9.55 8.53
N ALA A 129 -6.04 10.72 8.07
CA ALA A 129 -5.80 10.98 6.64
C ALA A 129 -4.58 10.21 6.13
N MET A 130 -3.49 10.18 6.88
CA MET A 130 -2.28 9.41 6.56
C MET A 130 -2.60 7.92 6.44
N PHE A 131 -3.31 7.37 7.43
CA PHE A 131 -3.72 5.97 7.42
C PHE A 131 -4.61 5.64 6.21
N ALA A 132 -5.72 6.37 6.03
CA ALA A 132 -6.68 6.07 4.97
C ALA A 132 -6.09 6.29 3.57
N GLY A 133 -5.28 7.34 3.38
CA GLY A 133 -4.56 7.58 2.12
C GLY A 133 -3.56 6.49 1.80
N ASN A 134 -2.81 5.99 2.80
CA ASN A 134 -1.89 4.87 2.59
C ASN A 134 -2.63 3.58 2.19
N GLN A 135 -3.76 3.26 2.83
CA GLN A 135 -4.56 2.09 2.46
C GLN A 135 -5.15 2.22 1.04
N LEU A 136 -5.59 3.40 0.64
CA LEU A 136 -6.03 3.64 -0.74
C LEU A 136 -4.89 3.47 -1.75
N GLY A 137 -3.68 3.95 -1.40
CA GLY A 137 -2.48 3.77 -2.22
C GLY A 137 -2.18 2.29 -2.48
N ASP A 138 -2.19 1.45 -1.43
CA ASP A 138 -1.98 0.00 -1.55
C ASP A 138 -3.04 -0.67 -2.43
N ILE A 139 -4.32 -0.30 -2.25
CA ILE A 139 -5.41 -0.83 -3.06
C ILE A 139 -5.25 -0.45 -4.54
N ILE A 140 -4.94 0.81 -4.85
CA ILE A 140 -4.70 1.24 -6.23
C ILE A 140 -3.50 0.51 -6.82
N TRP A 141 -2.43 0.30 -6.03
CA TRP A 141 -1.28 -0.47 -6.47
C TRP A 141 -1.63 -1.92 -6.78
N ASP A 142 -2.36 -2.59 -5.88
CA ASP A 142 -2.82 -3.97 -6.07
C ASP A 142 -3.73 -4.10 -7.31
N LEU A 143 -4.57 -3.10 -7.59
CA LEU A 143 -5.35 -3.04 -8.83
C LEU A 143 -4.43 -2.93 -10.06
N ARG A 144 -3.39 -2.10 -10.02
CA ARG A 144 -2.40 -2.05 -11.11
C ARG A 144 -1.73 -3.40 -11.33
N VAL A 145 -1.39 -4.12 -10.27
CA VAL A 145 -0.82 -5.48 -10.35
C VAL A 145 -1.80 -6.44 -11.02
N GLN A 146 -3.07 -6.46 -10.58
CA GLN A 146 -4.11 -7.32 -11.18
C GLN A 146 -4.35 -7.01 -12.67
N LEU A 147 -4.19 -5.75 -13.07
CA LEU A 147 -4.33 -5.32 -14.47
C LEU A 147 -3.05 -5.47 -15.30
N GLY A 148 -1.96 -6.01 -14.74
CA GLY A 148 -0.67 -6.14 -15.42
C GLY A 148 -0.01 -4.78 -15.74
N ARG A 149 -0.32 -3.73 -14.97
CA ARG A 149 0.18 -2.36 -15.12
C ARG A 149 1.27 -1.98 -14.13
N ALA A 150 1.65 -2.90 -13.24
CA ALA A 150 2.75 -2.74 -12.30
C ALA A 150 3.82 -3.80 -12.58
N PRO A 151 4.91 -3.46 -13.29
CA PRO A 151 5.93 -4.45 -13.70
C PRO A 151 6.73 -5.00 -12.52
N LEU A 152 6.75 -4.29 -11.39
CA LEU A 152 7.46 -4.70 -10.18
C LEU A 152 6.54 -4.53 -8.95
N PRO A 153 5.58 -5.45 -8.74
CA PRO A 153 4.58 -5.37 -7.66
C PRO A 153 5.17 -5.13 -6.27
N GLU A 154 6.36 -5.68 -6.03
CA GLU A 154 7.05 -5.58 -4.74
C GLU A 154 7.48 -4.15 -4.41
N LEU A 155 7.71 -3.29 -5.40
CA LEU A 155 8.15 -1.91 -5.16
C LEU A 155 7.07 -1.09 -4.45
N GLY A 156 5.84 -1.09 -4.94
CA GLY A 156 4.74 -0.40 -4.25
C GLY A 156 4.39 -1.02 -2.90
N ARG A 157 4.57 -2.34 -2.78
CA ARG A 157 4.40 -3.02 -1.49
C ARG A 157 5.45 -2.57 -0.46
N LEU A 158 6.69 -2.34 -0.89
CA LEU A 158 7.76 -1.85 -0.04
C LEU A 158 7.41 -0.47 0.53
N ARG A 159 6.98 0.45 -0.35
CA ARG A 159 6.50 1.80 0.02
C ARG A 159 5.36 1.76 1.03
N TYR A 160 4.33 0.95 0.75
CA TYR A 160 3.19 0.83 1.65
C TYR A 160 3.60 0.33 3.04
N LEU A 161 4.42 -0.71 3.10
CA LEU A 161 4.81 -1.35 4.35
C LEU A 161 5.69 -0.46 5.22
N GLU A 162 6.53 0.38 4.62
CA GLU A 162 7.33 1.38 5.32
C GLU A 162 6.42 2.43 5.98
N ARG A 163 5.52 3.06 5.21
CA ARG A 163 4.56 4.04 5.76
C ARG A 163 3.68 3.45 6.85
N ASP A 164 3.22 2.22 6.67
CA ASP A 164 2.43 1.51 7.68
C ASP A 164 3.27 1.21 8.94
N LEU A 165 4.55 0.85 8.80
CA LEU A 165 5.44 0.65 9.93
C LEU A 165 5.58 1.94 10.74
N ARG A 166 5.80 3.08 10.07
CA ARG A 166 5.88 4.41 10.71
C ARG A 166 4.60 4.72 11.49
N TYR A 167 3.45 4.60 10.83
CA TYR A 167 2.14 4.83 11.46
C TYR A 167 1.91 3.94 12.69
N TRP A 168 2.14 2.63 12.59
CA TRP A 168 1.91 1.72 13.72
C TRP A 168 2.93 1.92 14.85
N SER A 169 4.14 2.39 14.53
CA SER A 169 5.14 2.79 15.52
C SER A 169 4.68 4.02 16.29
N GLU A 170 4.11 5.02 15.62
CA GLU A 170 3.51 6.19 16.30
C GLU A 170 2.37 5.76 17.22
N MET A 171 1.47 4.90 16.73
CA MET A 171 0.32 4.39 17.50
C MET A 171 0.70 3.44 18.64
N GLY A 172 1.92 2.89 18.64
CA GLY A 172 2.39 1.95 19.64
C GLY A 172 1.77 0.55 19.55
N ASP A 173 1.30 0.15 18.37
CA ASP A 173 0.75 -1.19 18.15
C ASP A 173 1.87 -2.16 17.74
N GLU A 174 2.52 -2.76 18.74
CA GLU A 174 3.62 -3.71 18.52
C GLU A 174 3.23 -4.90 17.63
N GLN A 175 1.98 -5.38 17.73
CA GLN A 175 1.54 -6.52 16.94
C GLN A 175 1.52 -6.15 15.45
N MET A 176 0.99 -4.98 15.13
CA MET A 176 0.96 -4.47 13.77
C MET A 176 2.37 -4.16 13.26
N ILE A 177 3.23 -3.53 14.07
CA ILE A 177 4.65 -3.30 13.74
C ILE A 177 5.34 -4.62 13.33
N ARG A 178 5.24 -5.67 14.15
CA ARG A 178 5.84 -6.98 13.85
C ARG A 178 5.23 -7.63 12.61
N ALA A 179 3.96 -7.39 12.32
CA ALA A 179 3.33 -7.86 11.08
C ALA A 179 3.92 -7.14 9.85
N ARG A 180 4.21 -5.83 9.95
CA ARG A 180 4.81 -5.04 8.88
C ARG A 180 6.27 -5.37 8.64
N ILE A 181 7.08 -5.57 9.69
CA ILE A 181 8.47 -6.03 9.57
C ILE A 181 8.55 -7.34 8.78
N ARG A 182 7.72 -8.35 9.13
CA ARG A 182 7.63 -9.60 8.35
C ARG A 182 7.16 -9.39 6.90
N GLY A 183 6.35 -8.36 6.66
CA GLY A 183 5.99 -7.93 5.32
C GLY A 183 7.19 -7.41 4.55
N LEU A 184 7.98 -6.53 5.18
CA LEU A 184 9.18 -5.91 4.60
C LEU A 184 10.20 -6.98 4.24
N GLU A 185 10.52 -7.89 5.16
CA GLU A 185 11.48 -8.98 4.94
C GLU A 185 11.12 -9.84 3.72
N ARG A 186 9.84 -10.23 3.59
CA ARG A 186 9.37 -11.03 2.45
C ARG A 186 9.43 -10.24 1.14
N THR A 187 9.01 -8.99 1.18
CA THR A 187 9.04 -8.11 -0.01
C THR A 187 10.47 -7.87 -0.46
N TRP A 188 11.36 -7.61 0.50
CA TRP A 188 12.77 -7.41 0.28
C TRP A 188 13.47 -8.66 -0.27
N THR A 189 13.15 -9.85 0.24
CA THR A 189 13.69 -11.11 -0.30
C THR A 189 13.48 -11.25 -1.81
N SER A 190 12.34 -10.79 -2.32
CA SER A 190 12.03 -10.78 -3.76
C SER A 190 12.74 -9.65 -4.52
N LEU A 191 12.82 -8.44 -3.95
CA LEU A 191 13.44 -7.27 -4.62
C LEU A 191 14.96 -7.31 -4.63
N ARG A 192 15.57 -7.80 -3.55
CA ARG A 192 17.00 -7.82 -3.30
C ARG A 192 17.83 -8.34 -4.49
N PRO A 193 17.55 -9.50 -5.11
CA PRO A 193 18.34 -9.98 -6.25
C PRO A 193 18.21 -9.06 -7.48
N VAL A 194 17.05 -8.41 -7.68
CA VAL A 194 16.83 -7.50 -8.81
C VAL A 194 17.70 -6.26 -8.67
N ILE A 195 17.75 -5.67 -7.47
CA ILE A 195 18.59 -4.50 -7.17
C ILE A 195 20.08 -4.87 -7.21
N ALA A 196 20.45 -6.01 -6.61
CA ALA A 196 21.82 -6.50 -6.57
C ALA A 196 22.40 -6.81 -7.96
N SER A 197 21.56 -7.23 -8.91
CA SER A 197 21.97 -7.47 -10.31
C SER A 197 22.34 -6.19 -11.07
N GLY A 198 21.96 -5.03 -10.54
CA GLY A 198 22.33 -3.71 -11.05
C GLY A 198 23.58 -3.14 -10.37
N ARG A 199 23.62 -1.81 -10.24
CA ARG A 199 24.64 -1.08 -9.46
C ARG A 199 24.18 -0.76 -8.03
N GLY A 200 23.14 -1.43 -7.53
CA GLY A 200 22.49 -1.12 -6.25
C GLY A 200 23.06 -1.86 -5.04
N ARG A 201 24.33 -2.25 -5.05
CA ARG A 201 24.92 -3.06 -3.97
C ARG A 201 24.89 -2.34 -2.62
N GLU A 202 25.28 -1.07 -2.60
CA GLU A 202 25.26 -0.25 -1.38
C GLU A 202 23.84 -0.09 -0.82
N LEU A 203 22.83 0.08 -1.70
CA LEU A 203 21.42 0.11 -1.29
C LEU A 203 20.99 -1.22 -0.67
N VAL A 204 21.45 -2.34 -1.22
CA VAL A 204 21.13 -3.66 -0.68
C VAL A 204 21.72 -3.84 0.72
N GLU A 205 22.99 -3.49 0.89
CA GLU A 205 23.69 -3.60 2.19
C GLU A 205 23.02 -2.72 3.24
N ARG A 206 22.70 -1.46 2.89
CA ARG A 206 22.05 -0.51 3.80
C ARG A 206 20.62 -0.94 4.19
N PHE A 207 19.84 -1.48 3.26
CA PHE A 207 18.52 -2.03 3.57
C PHE A 207 18.60 -3.31 4.42
N ASP A 208 19.57 -4.20 4.12
CA ASP A 208 19.83 -5.41 4.92
C ASP A 208 20.16 -5.03 6.39
N GLU A 209 20.97 -3.99 6.62
CA GLU A 209 21.30 -3.47 7.94
C GLU A 209 20.06 -2.94 8.69
N LEU A 210 19.21 -2.14 8.04
CA LEU A 210 17.97 -1.65 8.64
C LEU A 210 17.02 -2.78 9.03
N LEU A 211 16.91 -3.84 8.21
CA LEU A 211 16.12 -5.02 8.56
C LEU A 211 16.69 -5.78 9.76
N GLU A 212 18.01 -5.83 9.95
CA GLU A 212 18.62 -6.38 11.17
C GLU A 212 18.29 -5.52 12.39
N GLN A 213 18.39 -4.18 12.27
CA GLN A 213 18.03 -3.26 13.36
C GLN A 213 16.56 -3.41 13.76
N LEU A 214 15.64 -3.48 12.79
CA LEU A 214 14.21 -3.72 13.03
C LEU A 214 13.95 -5.08 13.70
N ARG A 215 14.76 -6.11 13.42
CA ARG A 215 14.64 -7.41 14.09
C ARG A 215 15.16 -7.39 15.52
N ALA A 216 16.21 -6.62 15.77
CA ALA A 216 16.83 -6.48 17.08
C ALA A 216 16.03 -5.56 18.02
N ALA A 217 15.23 -4.65 17.47
CA ALA A 217 14.38 -3.76 18.23
C ALA A 217 13.30 -4.53 19.02
N HIS A 218 13.14 -4.15 20.28
CA HIS A 218 12.23 -4.72 21.26
C HIS A 218 11.31 -3.68 21.91
N ALA A 219 11.51 -2.39 21.63
CA ALA A 219 10.67 -1.29 22.09
C ALA A 219 10.10 -0.48 20.92
N VAL A 220 8.92 0.12 21.14
CA VAL A 220 8.25 0.96 20.14
C VAL A 220 9.12 2.15 19.72
N GLU A 221 9.84 2.74 20.68
CA GLU A 221 10.72 3.88 20.48
C GLU A 221 11.84 3.58 19.49
N GLU A 222 12.44 2.38 19.56
CA GLU A 222 13.49 1.95 18.64
C GLU A 222 12.97 1.87 17.20
N TYR A 223 11.74 1.36 17.00
CA TYR A 223 11.12 1.35 15.67
C TYR A 223 10.89 2.77 15.13
N ARG A 224 10.47 3.71 15.99
CA ARG A 224 10.29 5.13 15.61
C ARG A 224 11.63 5.77 15.22
N GLU A 225 12.72 5.40 15.88
CA GLU A 225 14.06 5.90 15.56
C GLU A 225 14.58 5.37 14.21
N ILE A 226 14.25 4.12 13.86
CA ILE A 226 14.69 3.49 12.60
C ILE A 226 13.83 3.94 11.40
N ALA A 227 12.55 4.23 11.60
CA ALA A 227 11.59 4.50 10.51
C ALA A 227 12.03 5.61 9.52
N PRO A 228 12.56 6.77 9.95
CA PRO A 228 12.98 7.81 9.00
C PRO A 228 14.10 7.36 8.06
N GLU A 229 15.09 6.60 8.55
CA GLU A 229 16.16 6.09 7.68
C GLU A 229 15.61 5.02 6.72
N LEU A 230 14.68 4.18 7.17
CA LEU A 230 14.00 3.24 6.29
C LEU A 230 13.28 3.93 5.14
N GLU A 231 12.54 5.02 5.42
CA GLU A 231 11.87 5.84 4.42
C GLU A 231 12.86 6.34 3.36
N GLU A 232 13.98 6.94 3.77
CA GLU A 232 15.01 7.42 2.85
C GLU A 232 15.56 6.31 1.95
N VAL A 233 15.83 5.13 2.50
CA VAL A 233 16.35 4.00 1.71
C VAL A 233 15.29 3.46 0.75
N VAL A 234 14.01 3.40 1.16
CA VAL A 234 12.90 3.02 0.26
C VAL A 234 12.79 3.99 -0.92
N GLN A 235 12.86 5.30 -0.66
CA GLN A 235 12.87 6.31 -1.72
C GLN A 235 14.05 6.13 -2.69
N GLN A 236 15.24 5.80 -2.18
CA GLN A 236 16.41 5.51 -3.03
C GLN A 236 16.23 4.23 -3.87
N VAL A 237 15.59 3.20 -3.31
CA VAL A 237 15.23 1.99 -4.07
C VAL A 237 14.27 2.33 -5.22
N GLU A 238 13.28 3.20 -4.99
CA GLU A 238 12.37 3.64 -6.04
C GLU A 238 13.06 4.48 -7.13
N ALA A 239 13.95 5.38 -6.73
CA ALA A 239 14.77 6.16 -7.65
C ALA A 239 15.63 5.24 -8.54
N HIS A 240 16.22 4.19 -7.97
CA HIS A 240 17.01 3.21 -8.70
C HIS A 240 16.24 2.55 -9.86
N PHE A 241 14.95 2.28 -9.68
CA PHE A 241 14.09 1.72 -10.74
C PHE A 241 13.62 2.78 -11.73
N SER A 242 13.34 3.99 -11.25
CA SER A 242 12.91 5.13 -12.08
C SER A 242 13.97 5.53 -13.12
N GLU A 243 15.25 5.57 -12.73
CA GLU A 243 16.38 5.85 -13.63
C GLU A 243 16.55 4.79 -14.73
N ARG A 244 16.11 3.55 -14.45
CA ARG A 244 16.21 2.41 -15.38
C ARG A 244 14.98 2.29 -16.28
N GLY A 245 14.02 3.22 -16.18
CA GLY A 245 12.79 3.21 -16.97
C GLY A 245 11.76 2.15 -16.54
N VAL A 246 11.90 1.59 -15.33
CA VAL A 246 10.93 0.65 -14.76
C VAL A 246 9.94 1.46 -13.92
N ARG A 247 8.74 1.70 -14.44
CA ARG A 247 7.65 2.45 -13.77
C ARG A 247 6.28 1.77 -13.96
#